data_AF-A0A3M5BZ78-F1
#
_entry.id   AF-A0A3M5BZ78-F1
#
_cell.length_a   1.000
_cell.length_b   1.000
_cell.length_c   1.000
_cell.angle_alpha   90.00
_cell.angle_beta   90.00
_cell.angle_gamma   90.00
#
_symmetry.space_group_name_H-M   'P 1'
#
loop_
_entity.id
_entity.type
_entity.pdbx_description
1 polymer ?
#
loop_
_entity_poly.entity_id
_entity_poly.type
_entity_poly.pdbx_seq_one_letter_code
_entity_poly.pdbx_strand_id
1 'polypeptide(L)'
;RVATVADIEQRARMLFDPLKRPADKALVFKRASIKALTVNKHASTVAAYFTREAQHNQIAPAHRRAIRRIDQQYYALRRAVFSDQRLTRQDKAQLVSVLTFERL
;
A
#
# COMPACT_ATOMS: atom_id res chain seq x y z
N ARG A 1 10.37 44.73 -15.62
CA ARG A 1 9.36 45.36 -14.73
C ARG A 1 8.82 44.26 -13.82
N VAL A 2 8.93 44.43 -12.50
CA VAL A 2 8.40 43.48 -11.50
C VAL A 2 6.89 43.72 -11.39
N ALA A 3 6.09 42.65 -11.46
CA ALA A 3 4.65 42.76 -11.34
C ALA A 3 4.30 43.22 -9.91
N THR A 4 3.48 44.26 -9.81
CA THR A 4 3.01 44.77 -8.53
C THR A 4 1.89 43.87 -7.99
N VAL A 5 1.61 43.97 -6.69
CA VAL A 5 0.52 43.18 -6.07
C VAL A 5 -0.82 43.45 -6.74
N ALA A 6 -1.06 44.70 -7.18
CA ALA A 6 -2.26 45.08 -7.94
C ALA A 6 -2.37 44.32 -9.29
N ASP A 7 -1.25 44.11 -9.99
CA ASP A 7 -1.23 43.34 -11.24
C ASP A 7 -1.56 41.86 -11.01
N ILE A 8 -1.15 41.31 -9.87
CA ILE A 8 -1.44 39.92 -9.48
C ILE A 8 -2.93 39.78 -9.15
N GLU A 9 -3.49 40.72 -8.38
CA GLU A 9 -4.92 40.72 -8.06
C GLU A 9 -5.80 40.87 -9.30
N GLN A 10 -5.43 41.76 -10.22
CA GLN A 10 -6.17 41.95 -11.46
C GLN A 10 -6.19 40.67 -12.31
N ARG A 11 -5.04 39.99 -12.43
CA ARG A 11 -4.95 38.71 -13.15
C ARG A 11 -5.73 37.62 -12.44
N ALA A 12 -5.69 37.57 -11.11
CA ALA A 12 -6.47 36.61 -10.33
C ALA A 12 -7.98 36.79 -10.55
N ARG A 13 -8.47 38.03 -10.54
CA ARG A 13 -9.89 38.32 -10.85
C ARG A 13 -10.25 37.86 -12.27
N MET A 14 -9.45 38.21 -13.27
CA MET A 14 -9.69 37.77 -14.66
C MET A 14 -9.72 36.25 -14.83
N LEU A 15 -8.86 35.52 -14.12
CA LEU A 15 -8.76 34.07 -14.22
C LEU A 15 -9.86 33.32 -13.47
N PHE A 16 -10.23 33.80 -12.27
CA PHE A 16 -11.07 33.04 -11.35
C PHE A 16 -12.52 33.54 -11.26
N ASP A 17 -12.83 34.79 -11.64
CA ASP A 17 -14.22 35.27 -11.63
C ASP A 17 -15.16 34.49 -12.57
N PRO A 18 -14.72 34.01 -13.76
CA PRO A 18 -15.55 33.12 -14.57
C PRO A 18 -15.85 31.77 -13.92
N LEU A 19 -14.97 31.28 -13.04
CA LEU A 19 -15.09 29.99 -12.33
C LEU A 19 -15.98 30.08 -11.08
N LYS A 20 -16.29 31.29 -10.61
CA LYS A 20 -17.22 31.53 -9.49
C LYS A 20 -18.69 31.42 -9.91
N ARG A 21 -18.98 31.37 -11.21
CA ARG A 21 -20.35 31.09 -11.69
C ARG A 21 -20.73 29.67 -11.25
N PRO A 22 -21.87 29.46 -10.59
CA PRO A 22 -22.33 28.12 -10.29
C PRO A 22 -22.47 27.37 -11.62
N ALA A 23 -21.69 26.30 -11.79
CA ALA A 23 -21.83 25.47 -12.97
C ALA A 23 -23.19 24.75 -12.87
N ASP A 24 -24.12 25.06 -13.78
CA ASP A 24 -25.47 24.46 -13.84
C ASP A 24 -25.46 22.92 -13.98
N LYS A 25 -24.29 22.33 -14.26
CA LYS A 25 -24.08 20.89 -14.31
C LYS A 25 -22.95 20.56 -13.35
N ALA A 26 -23.25 19.75 -12.34
CA ALA A 26 -22.23 19.10 -11.52
C ALA A 26 -21.19 18.50 -12.48
N LEU A 27 -19.92 18.90 -12.32
CA LEU A 27 -18.81 18.30 -13.05
C LEU A 27 -18.71 16.85 -12.59
N VAL A 28 -19.49 15.97 -13.23
CA VAL A 28 -19.42 14.53 -13.03
C VAL A 28 -18.14 14.09 -13.73
N PHE A 29 -17.04 14.16 -13.00
CA PHE A 29 -15.81 13.48 -13.38
C PHE A 29 -16.12 11.98 -13.39
N LYS A 30 -16.47 11.45 -14.57
CA LYS A 30 -16.47 10.01 -14.78
C LYS A 30 -15.02 9.57 -14.64
N ARG A 31 -14.68 9.10 -13.44
CA ARG A 31 -13.40 8.46 -13.16
C ARG A 31 -13.26 7.34 -14.19
N ALA A 32 -12.38 7.54 -15.17
CA ALA A 32 -12.10 6.51 -16.16
C ALA A 32 -11.73 5.24 -15.37
N SER A 33 -12.45 4.16 -15.64
CA SER A 33 -12.08 2.84 -15.14
C SER A 33 -10.60 2.65 -15.45
N ILE A 34 -9.80 2.32 -14.43
CA ILE A 34 -8.39 1.94 -14.55
C ILE A 34 -8.37 0.61 -15.32
N LYS A 35 -8.77 0.64 -16.60
CA LYS A 35 -8.61 -0.47 -17.50
C LYS A 35 -7.11 -0.58 -17.70
N ALA A 36 -6.54 -1.50 -16.93
CA ALA A 36 -5.30 -2.17 -17.21
C ALA A 36 -4.17 -1.22 -17.61
N LEU A 37 -3.47 -0.68 -16.61
CA LEU A 37 -2.06 -0.25 -16.71
C LEU A 37 -1.10 -1.37 -17.22
N THR A 38 -1.64 -2.48 -17.69
CA THR A 38 -0.92 -3.52 -18.42
C THR A 38 -1.16 -3.34 -19.91
N VAL A 39 -0.22 -2.71 -20.63
CA VAL A 39 0.07 -3.24 -21.98
C VAL A 39 1.56 -3.20 -22.33
N ASN A 40 2.39 -2.31 -21.77
CA ASN A 40 3.81 -2.31 -22.14
C ASN A 40 4.76 -2.60 -20.98
N LYS A 41 4.91 -3.89 -20.64
CA LYS A 41 5.93 -4.37 -19.69
C LYS A 41 7.35 -4.06 -20.13
N HIS A 42 7.57 -3.70 -21.40
CA HIS A 42 8.88 -3.36 -21.96
C HIS A 42 9.08 -1.85 -22.12
N ALA A 43 8.14 -1.02 -21.67
CA ALA A 43 8.32 0.42 -21.69
C ALA A 43 9.38 0.86 -20.68
N SER A 44 10.12 1.91 -21.04
CA SER A 44 11.09 2.59 -20.17
C SER A 44 10.43 3.52 -19.15
N THR A 45 9.11 3.46 -18.99
CA THR A 45 8.37 4.25 -18.01
C THR A 45 8.55 3.70 -16.59
N VAL A 46 8.60 4.60 -15.61
CA VAL A 46 8.67 4.26 -14.17
C VAL A 46 7.57 3.29 -13.73
N ALA A 47 6.33 3.46 -14.21
CA ALA A 47 5.23 2.54 -13.92
C ALA A 47 5.47 1.10 -14.42
N ALA A 48 6.13 0.96 -15.58
CA ALA A 48 6.46 -0.35 -16.14
C ALA A 48 7.60 -1.02 -15.35
N TYR A 49 8.58 -0.25 -14.85
CA TYR A 49 9.59 -0.75 -13.91
C TYR A 49 8.95 -1.35 -12.65
N PHE A 50 8.05 -0.61 -11.97
CA PHE A 50 7.38 -1.14 -10.78
C PHE A 50 6.52 -2.37 -11.08
N THR A 51 5.93 -2.46 -12.28
CA THR A 51 5.16 -3.63 -12.69
C THR A 51 6.05 -4.87 -12.89
N ARG A 52 7.28 -4.68 -13.41
CA ARG A 52 8.29 -5.75 -13.55
C ARG A 52 8.82 -6.18 -12.19
N GLU A 53 9.18 -5.24 -11.34
CA GLU A 53 9.63 -5.52 -9.97
C GLU A 53 8.56 -6.25 -9.15
N ALA A 54 7.29 -5.82 -9.27
CA ALA A 54 6.19 -6.52 -8.63
C ALA A 54 5.99 -7.94 -9.17
N GLN A 55 6.33 -8.22 -10.43
CA GLN A 55 6.29 -9.57 -11.02
C GLN A 55 7.48 -10.42 -10.59
N HIS A 56 8.68 -9.86 -10.55
CA HIS A 56 9.87 -10.55 -10.08
C HIS A 56 9.75 -10.93 -8.60
N ASN A 57 9.23 -10.01 -7.78
CA ASN A 57 9.04 -10.22 -6.35
C ASN A 57 7.72 -10.96 -6.01
N GLN A 58 7.02 -11.53 -7.00
CA GLN A 58 5.84 -12.34 -6.73
C GLN A 58 6.22 -13.64 -6.03
N ILE A 59 5.82 -13.76 -4.77
CA ILE A 59 5.89 -15.02 -4.03
C ILE A 59 5.08 -16.08 -4.78
N ALA A 60 5.75 -17.10 -5.33
CA ALA A 60 5.10 -18.16 -6.08
C ALA A 60 4.04 -18.89 -5.21
N PRO A 61 2.98 -19.45 -5.82
CA PRO A 61 1.91 -20.12 -5.06
C PRO A 61 2.42 -21.22 -4.11
N ALA A 62 3.48 -21.94 -4.49
CA ALA A 62 4.12 -22.95 -3.65
C ALA A 62 4.76 -22.33 -2.40
N HIS A 63 5.52 -21.24 -2.55
CA HIS A 63 6.10 -20.51 -1.42
C HIS A 63 5.03 -19.90 -0.51
N ARG A 64 3.91 -19.40 -1.06
CA ARG A 64 2.77 -18.93 -0.25
C ARG A 64 2.19 -20.05 0.62
N ARG A 65 2.08 -21.28 0.10
CA ARG A 65 1.62 -22.44 0.89
C ARG A 65 2.63 -22.80 1.97
N ALA A 66 3.92 -22.74 1.68
CA ALA A 66 4.97 -22.98 2.67
C ALA A 66 4.93 -21.95 3.81
N ILE A 67 4.86 -20.66 3.49
CA ILE A 67 4.72 -19.57 4.48
C ILE A 67 3.48 -19.79 5.36
N ARG A 68 2.33 -20.09 4.76
CA ARG A 68 1.10 -20.38 5.52
C ARG A 68 1.25 -21.58 6.45
N ARG A 69 1.95 -22.64 6.04
CA ARG A 69 2.20 -23.81 6.89
C ARG A 69 3.09 -23.44 8.08
N ILE A 70 4.17 -22.69 7.84
CA ILE A 70 5.06 -22.19 8.90
C ILE A 70 4.27 -21.33 9.90
N ASP A 71 3.43 -20.41 9.40
CA ASP A 71 2.58 -19.57 10.25
C ASP A 71 1.58 -20.40 11.05
N GLN A 72 0.93 -21.38 10.42
CA GLN A 72 0.00 -22.29 11.10
C GLN A 72 0.69 -23.05 12.24
N GLN A 73 1.89 -23.59 11.98
CA GLN A 73 2.69 -24.29 12.99
C GLN A 73 3.09 -23.35 14.13
N TYR A 74 3.56 -22.15 13.82
CA TYR A 74 3.91 -21.13 14.81
C TYR A 74 2.73 -20.79 15.73
N TYR A 75 1.56 -20.48 15.16
CA TYR A 75 0.40 -20.11 15.97
C TYR A 75 -0.18 -21.29 16.76
N ALA A 76 -0.09 -22.51 16.24
CA ALA A 76 -0.47 -23.72 16.97
C ALA A 76 0.44 -23.96 18.18
N LEU A 77 1.77 -23.92 17.99
CA LEU A 77 2.76 -24.09 19.05
C LEU A 77 2.65 -22.98 20.10
N ARG A 78 2.55 -21.73 19.66
CA ARG A 78 2.33 -20.59 20.56
C ARG A 78 1.09 -20.83 21.44
N ARG A 79 -0.02 -21.26 20.85
CA ARG A 79 -1.25 -21.52 21.61
C ARG A 79 -1.07 -22.66 22.63
N ALA A 80 -0.36 -23.72 22.26
CA ALA A 80 -0.02 -24.82 23.17
C ALA A 80 0.81 -24.35 24.38
N VAL A 81 1.86 -23.56 24.13
CA VAL A 81 2.70 -22.94 25.20
C VAL A 81 1.86 -22.07 26.13
N PHE A 82 0.94 -21.26 25.60
CA PHE A 82 0.08 -20.43 26.44
C PHE A 82 -0.93 -21.25 27.25
N SER A 83 -1.47 -22.33 26.68
CA SER A 83 -2.44 -23.20 27.36
C SER A 83 -1.82 -24.07 28.46
N ASP A 84 -0.52 -24.33 28.40
CA ASP A 84 0.16 -25.13 29.40
C ASP A 84 0.21 -24.39 30.76
N GLN A 85 -0.36 -25.01 31.79
CA GLN A 85 -0.42 -24.46 33.15
C GLN A 85 0.87 -24.70 33.93
N ARG A 86 1.75 -25.60 33.48
CA ARG A 86 3.01 -25.94 34.15
C ARG A 86 4.07 -24.87 33.96
N LEU A 87 3.97 -24.08 32.89
CA LEU A 87 4.94 -23.06 32.52
C LEU A 87 4.68 -21.75 33.26
N THR A 88 5.73 -21.15 33.81
CA THR A 88 5.61 -19.80 34.39
C THR A 88 5.44 -18.75 33.29
N ARG A 89 5.02 -17.54 33.67
CA ARG A 89 4.90 -16.42 32.74
C ARG A 89 6.24 -16.08 32.06
N GLN A 90 7.35 -16.24 32.79
CA GLN A 90 8.69 -15.99 32.28
C GLN A 90 9.09 -17.04 31.24
N ASP A 91 8.86 -18.32 31.52
CA ASP A 91 9.16 -19.43 30.60
C ASP A 91 8.38 -19.27 29.29
N LYS A 92 7.08 -18.91 29.39
CA LYS A 92 6.24 -18.62 28.22
C LYS A 92 6.81 -17.49 27.37
N ALA A 93 7.31 -16.42 28.01
CA ALA A 93 7.91 -15.30 27.28
C ALA A 93 9.20 -15.71 26.55
N GLN A 94 10.06 -16.49 27.22
CA GLN A 94 11.30 -17.01 26.62
C GLN A 94 11.00 -17.96 25.45
N LEU A 95 10.13 -18.95 25.64
CA LEU A 95 9.76 -19.90 24.58
C LEU A 95 9.11 -19.19 23.38
N VAL A 96 8.25 -18.20 23.63
CA VAL A 96 7.67 -17.40 22.53
C VAL A 96 8.73 -16.60 21.80
N SER A 97 9.73 -16.05 22.50
CA SER A 97 10.84 -15.32 21.86
C SER A 97 11.68 -16.24 20.95
N VAL A 98 11.97 -17.46 21.38
CA VAL A 98 12.65 -18.48 20.55
C VAL A 98 11.79 -18.86 19.34
N LEU A 99 10.51 -19.16 19.54
CA LEU A 99 9.58 -19.48 18.44
C LEU A 99 9.45 -18.31 17.43
N THR A 100 9.50 -17.07 17.89
CA THR A 100 9.49 -15.91 16.97
C THR A 100 10.79 -15.78 16.20
N PHE A 101 11.92 -16.11 16.82
CA PHE A 101 13.22 -16.08 16.14
C PHE A 101 13.30 -17.17 15.07
N GLU A 102 12.87 -18.40 15.37
CA GLU A 102 12.86 -19.51 14.40
C GLU A 102 11.92 -19.30 13.20
N ARG A 103 10.95 -18.38 13.32
CA ARG A 103 10.01 -18.04 12.24
C ARG A 103 10.61 -17.04 11.23
N LEU A 104 11.52 -16.16 11.67
CA LEU A 104 12.14 -15.11 10.85
C LEU A 104 13.12 -15.70 9.83
#